data_AF-A0A4R2N0M7-F1
#
_entry.id   AF-A0A4R2N0M7-F1
#
_cell.length_a   1.000
_cell.length_b   1.000
_cell.length_c   1.000
_cell.angle_alpha   90.00
_cell.angle_beta   90.00
_cell.angle_gamma   90.00
#
_symmetry.space_group_name_H-M   'P 1'
#
loop_
_entity.id
_entity.type
_entity.pdbx_description
1 polymer ?
#
loop_
_entity_poly.entity_id
_entity_poly.type
_entity_poly.pdbx_seq_one_letter_code
_entity_poly.pdbx_strand_id
1 'polypeptide(L)'
;MYCRAKLIFTSFLIMLFVAGCSSLLATNNQKLAYKILEDYKWELVEAKNADGQIISSLFINSNKPLVLNFMSIDGAHTLALENTCNKYLADYQIKDNDVELGSVASTLIACPETLANFDLVAENIISGKYAVSKDTNHLSILTITSPSYIAYFRAIAK
;
A
#
# COMPACT_ATOMS: atom_id res chain seq x y z
N MET A 1 3.60 -28.63 22.66
CA MET A 1 2.76 -29.48 23.54
C MET A 1 2.29 -30.66 22.69
N TYR A 2 2.67 -31.89 23.05
CA TYR A 2 2.42 -33.09 22.24
C TYR A 2 0.94 -33.49 22.22
N CYS A 3 0.39 -33.84 21.05
CA CYS A 3 -0.85 -34.61 20.94
C CYS A 3 -0.55 -35.96 20.29
N ARG A 4 -0.62 -37.04 21.09
CA ARG A 4 -0.44 -38.44 20.67
C ARG A 4 -1.77 -38.97 20.12
N ALA A 5 -1.81 -39.36 18.85
CA ALA A 5 -2.92 -40.13 18.29
C ALA A 5 -2.55 -41.61 18.17
N LYS A 6 -3.29 -42.49 18.88
CA LYS A 6 -3.23 -43.95 18.71
C LYS A 6 -3.98 -44.32 17.43
N LEU A 7 -3.29 -44.91 16.46
CA LEU A 7 -3.85 -45.47 15.24
C LEU A 7 -4.07 -46.98 15.41
N ILE A 8 -5.33 -47.42 15.35
CA ILE A 8 -5.72 -48.83 15.20
C ILE A 8 -5.80 -49.11 13.69
N PHE A 9 -5.05 -50.11 13.22
CA PHE A 9 -4.96 -50.51 11.82
C PHE A 9 -6.07 -51.50 11.46
N THR A 10 -6.94 -51.14 10.51
CA THR A 10 -7.79 -52.10 9.77
C THR A 10 -7.95 -51.69 8.30
N SER A 11 -7.24 -52.44 7.44
CA SER A 11 -7.46 -52.86 6.05
C SER A 11 -8.29 -52.03 5.03
N PHE A 12 -7.63 -51.76 3.89
CA PHE A 12 -8.11 -51.69 2.48
C PHE A 12 -9.12 -50.62 2.02
N LEU A 13 -8.62 -49.57 1.35
CA LEU A 13 -9.10 -49.10 0.03
C LEU A 13 -8.07 -48.15 -0.60
N ILE A 14 -7.68 -48.39 -1.86
CA ILE A 14 -6.77 -47.54 -2.64
C ILE A 14 -7.50 -46.24 -2.97
N MET A 15 -7.09 -45.13 -2.36
CA MET A 15 -7.54 -43.79 -2.71
C MET A 15 -6.37 -43.05 -3.36
N LEU A 16 -6.49 -42.79 -4.67
CA LEU A 16 -5.58 -41.93 -5.42
C LEU A 16 -5.60 -40.53 -4.78
N PHE A 17 -4.54 -40.21 -4.05
CA PHE A 17 -4.29 -38.83 -3.62
C PHE A 17 -3.92 -38.02 -4.86
N VAL A 18 -4.91 -37.35 -5.45
CA VAL A 18 -4.62 -36.22 -6.32
C VAL A 18 -4.10 -35.13 -5.39
N ALA A 19 -2.78 -35.00 -5.29
CA ALA A 19 -2.12 -33.88 -4.63
C ALA A 19 -2.38 -32.62 -5.47
N GLY A 20 -3.57 -32.05 -5.32
CA GLY A 20 -3.86 -30.69 -5.75
C GLY A 20 -3.05 -29.75 -4.87
N CYS A 21 -1.84 -29.40 -5.31
CA CYS A 21 -1.12 -28.26 -4.76
C CYS A 21 -1.84 -26.99 -5.22
N SER A 22 -2.90 -26.62 -4.51
CA SER A 22 -3.46 -25.28 -4.62
C SER A 22 -2.45 -24.36 -3.94
N SER A 23 -1.54 -23.78 -4.73
CA SER A 23 -0.72 -22.66 -4.28
C SER A 23 -1.66 -21.51 -3.96
N LEU A 24 -2.07 -21.43 -2.69
CA LEU A 24 -2.57 -20.20 -2.10
C LEU A 24 -1.47 -19.16 -2.33
N LEU A 25 -1.76 -18.14 -3.14
CA LEU A 25 -1.00 -16.90 -3.10
C LEU A 25 -1.23 -16.34 -1.69
N ALA A 26 -0.40 -16.75 -0.75
CA ALA A 26 -0.36 -16.19 0.57
C ALA A 26 0.16 -14.76 0.41
N THR A 27 -0.75 -13.79 0.29
CA THR A 27 -0.45 -12.41 0.60
C THR A 27 -0.08 -12.38 2.07
N ASN A 28 1.22 -12.49 2.35
CA ASN A 28 1.77 -12.25 3.68
C ASN A 28 1.64 -10.74 3.93
N ASN A 29 0.43 -10.31 4.30
CA ASN A 29 0.18 -8.95 4.73
C ASN A 29 0.95 -8.75 6.03
N GLN A 30 2.04 -8.00 5.92
CA GLN A 30 2.86 -7.67 7.07
C GLN A 30 2.04 -6.77 7.98
N LYS A 31 2.15 -6.99 9.30
CA LYS A 31 1.53 -6.09 10.27
C LYS A 31 2.06 -4.67 10.04
N LEU A 32 1.16 -3.72 9.84
CA LEU A 32 1.47 -2.32 9.65
C LEU A 32 2.00 -1.74 10.97
N ALA A 33 3.09 -0.98 10.87
CA ALA A 33 3.76 -0.34 12.00
C ALA A 33 4.43 0.96 11.53
N TYR A 34 4.53 1.96 12.41
CA TYR A 34 5.07 3.28 12.07
C TYR A 34 6.45 3.16 11.43
N LYS A 35 7.34 2.38 12.06
CA LYS A 35 8.69 2.13 11.55
C LYS A 35 8.72 1.65 10.10
N ILE A 36 7.78 0.80 9.67
CA ILE A 36 7.74 0.32 8.29
C ILE A 36 7.46 1.47 7.33
N LEU A 37 6.49 2.32 7.64
CA LEU A 37 6.12 3.47 6.82
C LEU A 37 7.22 4.54 6.83
N GLU A 38 7.86 4.74 7.98
CA GLU A 38 8.82 5.83 8.24
C GLU A 38 10.27 5.50 7.89
N ASP A 39 10.64 4.23 7.71
CA ASP A 39 12.00 3.84 7.28
C ASP A 39 12.25 4.16 5.79
N TYR A 40 11.20 4.37 4.99
CA TYR A 40 11.26 4.54 3.54
C TYR A 40 10.48 5.77 3.07
N LYS A 41 10.68 6.16 1.82
CA LYS A 41 9.63 6.84 1.04
C LYS A 41 8.96 5.83 0.13
N TRP A 42 7.76 6.15 -0.34
CA TRP A 42 6.95 5.23 -1.13
C TRP A 42 6.66 5.86 -2.48
N GLU A 43 7.29 5.36 -3.53
CA GLU A 43 7.15 5.86 -4.89
C GLU A 43 6.06 5.11 -5.64
N LEU A 44 5.13 5.83 -6.25
CA LEU A 44 4.04 5.25 -7.04
C LEU A 44 4.58 4.46 -8.23
N VAL A 45 4.20 3.20 -8.34
CA VAL A 45 4.55 2.33 -9.48
C VAL A 45 3.36 2.05 -10.39
N GLU A 46 2.16 1.95 -9.83
CA GLU A 46 0.95 1.67 -10.58
C GLU A 46 -0.28 2.21 -9.84
N ALA A 47 -1.25 2.75 -10.57
CA ALA A 47 -2.57 3.08 -10.06
C ALA A 47 -3.62 2.78 -11.12
N LYS A 48 -4.64 2.01 -10.74
CA LYS A 48 -5.74 1.59 -11.62
C LYS A 48 -7.08 1.96 -11.02
N ASN A 49 -8.04 2.33 -11.85
CA ASN A 49 -9.43 2.48 -11.44
C ASN A 49 -10.12 1.11 -11.27
N ALA A 50 -11.38 1.11 -10.85
CA ALA A 50 -12.18 -0.11 -10.68
C ALA A 50 -12.34 -0.95 -11.97
N ASP A 51 -12.26 -0.30 -13.13
CA ASP A 51 -12.31 -0.97 -14.44
C ASP A 51 -10.94 -1.55 -14.86
N GLY A 52 -9.91 -1.43 -14.01
CA GLY A 52 -8.55 -1.89 -14.27
C GLY A 52 -7.73 -0.99 -15.20
N GLN A 53 -8.26 0.18 -15.58
CA GLN A 53 -7.56 1.15 -16.43
C GLN A 53 -6.58 1.99 -15.61
N ILE A 54 -5.42 2.29 -16.20
CA ILE A 54 -4.41 3.15 -15.57
C ILE A 54 -4.98 4.56 -15.35
N ILE A 55 -4.79 5.10 -14.15
CA ILE A 55 -5.13 6.47 -13.80
C ILE A 55 -4.03 7.39 -14.33
N SER A 56 -4.11 7.73 -15.62
CA SER A 56 -3.03 8.42 -16.37
C SER A 56 -2.64 9.79 -15.81
N SER A 57 -3.55 10.46 -15.10
CA SER A 57 -3.26 11.75 -14.44
C SER A 57 -2.17 11.66 -13.37
N LEU A 58 -1.88 10.46 -12.83
CA LEU A 58 -0.80 10.22 -11.89
C LEU A 58 0.56 9.94 -12.57
N PHE A 59 0.58 9.83 -13.89
CA PHE A 59 1.76 9.44 -14.67
C PHE A 59 2.17 10.50 -15.71
N ILE A 60 1.85 11.77 -15.44
CA ILE A 60 2.16 12.90 -16.34
C ILE A 60 3.66 13.22 -16.45
N ASN A 61 4.47 12.78 -15.49
CA ASN A 61 5.93 12.95 -15.51
C ASN A 61 6.62 11.72 -14.89
N SER A 62 7.19 10.86 -15.73
CA SER A 62 7.89 9.65 -15.30
C SER A 62 9.14 9.93 -14.44
N ASN A 63 9.71 11.12 -14.52
CA ASN A 63 10.90 11.51 -13.74
C ASN A 63 10.53 12.08 -12.37
N LYS A 64 9.25 12.34 -12.12
CA LYS A 64 8.72 12.88 -10.85
C LYS A 64 7.41 12.18 -10.47
N PRO A 65 7.43 10.86 -10.22
CA PRO A 65 6.26 10.12 -9.76
C PRO A 65 5.78 10.61 -8.39
N LEU A 66 4.50 10.37 -8.05
CA LEU A 66 3.99 10.63 -6.71
C LEU A 66 4.83 9.87 -5.67
N VAL A 67 5.29 10.56 -4.63
CA VAL A 67 6.02 9.96 -3.52
C VAL A 67 5.32 10.30 -2.20
N LEU A 68 5.08 9.28 -1.38
CA LEU A 68 4.57 9.43 -0.02
C LEU A 68 5.73 9.37 0.97
N ASN A 69 5.82 10.36 1.83
CA ASN A 69 6.86 10.45 2.86
C ASN A 69 6.21 10.52 4.24
N PHE A 70 6.24 9.39 4.95
CA PHE A 70 5.79 9.31 6.34
C PHE A 70 6.97 9.67 7.26
N MET A 71 6.72 10.55 8.22
CA MET A 71 7.75 11.05 9.12
C MET A 71 7.20 11.28 10.54
N SER A 72 8.08 11.15 11.52
CA SER A 72 7.79 11.57 12.89
C SER A 72 8.45 12.92 13.16
N ILE A 73 7.64 13.91 13.56
CA ILE A 73 8.07 15.27 13.91
C ILE A 73 7.58 15.54 15.32
N ASP A 74 8.51 15.73 16.26
CA ASP A 74 8.20 16.02 17.67
C ASP A 74 7.19 15.05 18.32
N GLY A 75 7.24 13.78 17.92
CA GLY A 75 6.35 12.72 18.42
C GLY A 75 4.99 12.64 17.74
N ALA A 76 4.68 13.58 16.83
CA ALA A 76 3.55 13.47 15.90
C ALA A 76 3.97 12.68 14.65
N HIS A 77 3.01 12.04 14.01
CA HIS A 77 3.21 11.24 12.81
C HIS A 77 2.52 11.93 11.63
N THR A 78 3.30 12.33 10.63
CA THR A 78 2.83 13.14 9.50
C THR A 78 3.15 12.44 8.17
N LEU A 79 2.19 12.45 7.25
CA LEU A 79 2.35 12.09 5.85
C LEU A 79 2.52 13.38 5.03
N ALA A 80 3.57 13.45 4.22
CA ALA A 80 3.75 14.47 3.19
C ALA A 80 3.68 13.85 1.79
N LEU A 81 3.08 14.57 0.83
CA LEU A 81 3.17 14.21 -0.59
C LEU A 81 4.30 15.01 -1.23
N GLU A 82 5.14 14.31 -1.96
CA GLU A 82 6.23 14.87 -2.74
C GLU A 82 5.88 14.81 -4.25
N ASN A 83 6.54 15.65 -5.04
CA ASN A 83 6.33 15.82 -6.49
C ASN A 83 4.93 16.35 -6.90
N THR A 84 4.09 16.72 -5.94
CA THR A 84 2.89 17.54 -6.15
C THR A 84 3.24 19.01 -6.40
N CYS A 85 2.32 19.77 -6.97
CA CYS A 85 2.48 21.22 -7.13
C CYS A 85 2.17 21.97 -5.83
N ASN A 86 1.04 21.65 -5.19
CA ASN A 86 0.75 22.08 -3.83
C ASN A 86 1.47 21.20 -2.81
N LYS A 87 1.82 21.77 -1.66
CA LYS A 87 2.30 20.97 -0.53
C LYS A 87 1.10 20.35 0.17
N TYR A 88 1.14 19.05 0.39
CA TYR A 88 0.12 18.33 1.15
C TYR A 88 0.73 17.72 2.41
N LEU A 89 0.03 17.87 3.52
CA LEU A 89 0.37 17.30 4.80
C LEU A 89 -0.88 16.71 5.46
N ALA A 90 -0.74 15.56 6.11
CA ALA A 90 -1.80 14.99 6.93
C ALA A 90 -1.19 14.31 8.15
N ASP A 91 -1.77 14.53 9.32
CA ASP A 91 -1.46 13.67 10.47
C ASP A 91 -1.95 12.26 10.19
N TYR A 92 -1.28 11.25 10.74
CA TYR A 92 -1.73 9.88 10.62
C TYR A 92 -1.50 9.08 11.89
N GLN A 93 -2.29 8.03 12.06
CA GLN A 93 -2.09 7.04 13.10
C GLN A 93 -2.34 5.64 12.55
N ILE A 94 -1.76 4.64 13.21
CA ILE A 94 -2.03 3.24 12.88
C ILE A 94 -3.02 2.66 13.87
N LYS A 95 -4.19 2.25 13.37
CA LYS A 95 -5.22 1.53 14.14
C LYS A 95 -5.69 0.33 13.35
N ASP A 96 -5.93 -0.77 14.06
CA ASP A 96 -6.48 -2.00 13.47
C ASP A 96 -5.77 -2.46 12.18
N ASN A 97 -4.44 -2.28 12.14
CA ASN A 97 -3.57 -2.64 11.03
C ASN A 97 -3.77 -1.82 9.74
N ASP A 98 -4.28 -0.59 9.87
CA ASP A 98 -4.53 0.36 8.78
C ASP A 98 -3.97 1.75 9.15
N VAL A 99 -3.82 2.63 8.15
CA VAL A 99 -3.52 4.05 8.38
C VAL A 99 -4.84 4.82 8.44
N GLU A 100 -5.08 5.48 9.56
CA GLU A 100 -6.11 6.52 9.66
C GLU A 100 -5.45 7.89 9.45
N LEU A 101 -5.81 8.56 8.35
CA LEU A 101 -5.41 9.93 8.11
C LEU A 101 -6.33 10.91 8.86
N GLY A 102 -5.73 11.94 9.43
CA GLY A 102 -6.42 13.15 9.87
C GLY A 102 -6.80 14.04 8.67
N SER A 103 -7.18 15.28 8.96
CA SER A 103 -7.46 16.27 7.92
C SER A 103 -6.22 16.51 7.05
N VAL A 104 -6.41 16.43 5.73
CA VAL A 104 -5.37 16.78 4.77
C VAL A 104 -5.33 18.30 4.63
N ALA A 105 -4.19 18.90 4.93
CA ALA A 105 -3.90 20.30 4.70
C ALA A 105 -3.14 20.46 3.39
N SER A 106 -3.49 21.49 2.61
CA SER A 106 -2.79 21.83 1.38
C SER A 106 -2.49 23.32 1.27
N THR A 107 -1.44 23.66 0.53
CA THR A 107 -1.26 25.05 0.05
C THR A 107 -2.20 25.35 -1.10
N LEU A 108 -2.39 26.63 -1.42
CA LEU A 108 -3.16 27.09 -2.58
C LEU A 108 -2.26 27.89 -3.52
N ILE A 109 -1.42 27.20 -4.27
CA ILE A 109 -0.52 27.78 -5.28
C ILE A 109 -1.14 27.58 -6.66
N ALA A 110 -0.95 28.58 -7.54
CA ALA A 110 -1.39 28.46 -8.93
C ALA A 110 -0.55 27.39 -9.67
N CYS A 111 -1.20 26.31 -10.07
CA CYS A 111 -0.60 25.19 -10.78
C CYS A 111 -1.07 25.14 -12.24
N PRO A 112 -0.22 24.68 -13.18
CA PRO A 112 -0.70 24.24 -14.49
C PRO A 112 -1.80 23.19 -14.32
N GLU A 113 -2.81 23.21 -15.21
CA GLU A 113 -4.00 22.38 -15.11
C GLU A 113 -3.71 20.89 -14.92
N THR A 114 -2.74 20.35 -15.66
CA THR A 114 -2.34 18.94 -15.54
C THR A 114 -1.77 18.61 -14.16
N LEU A 115 -1.01 19.52 -13.56
CA LEU A 115 -0.46 19.37 -12.22
C LEU A 115 -1.52 19.57 -11.14
N ALA A 116 -2.47 20.48 -11.35
CA ALA A 116 -3.62 20.61 -10.45
C ALA A 116 -4.48 19.33 -10.43
N ASN A 117 -4.67 18.70 -11.60
CA ASN A 117 -5.37 17.41 -11.67
C ASN A 117 -4.56 16.26 -11.05
N PHE A 118 -3.23 16.26 -11.22
CA PHE A 118 -2.35 15.31 -10.53
C PHE A 118 -2.50 15.44 -9.01
N ASP A 119 -2.46 16.66 -8.47
CA ASP A 119 -2.61 16.95 -7.04
C ASP A 119 -3.96 16.44 -6.49
N LEU A 120 -5.08 16.76 -7.16
CA LEU A 120 -6.42 16.31 -6.75
C LEU A 120 -6.54 14.78 -6.72
N VAL A 121 -5.98 14.11 -7.74
CA VAL A 121 -6.03 12.65 -7.81
C VAL A 121 -5.09 12.04 -6.76
N ALA A 122 -3.92 12.62 -6.51
CA ALA A 122 -3.00 12.17 -5.46
C ALA A 122 -3.63 12.24 -4.07
N GLU A 123 -4.32 13.35 -3.75
CA GLU A 123 -5.09 13.51 -2.51
C GLU A 123 -6.18 12.43 -2.37
N ASN A 124 -6.89 12.13 -3.45
CA ASN A 124 -7.90 11.06 -3.46
C ASN A 124 -7.27 9.67 -3.26
N ILE A 125 -6.08 9.40 -3.83
CA ILE A 125 -5.38 8.12 -3.66
C ILE A 125 -4.99 7.88 -2.20
N ILE A 126 -4.51 8.89 -1.47
CA ILE A 126 -4.09 8.69 -0.07
C ILE A 126 -5.26 8.50 0.90
N SER A 127 -6.50 8.73 0.46
CA SER A 127 -7.69 8.58 1.29
C SER A 127 -8.18 7.11 1.43
N GLY A 128 -7.48 6.16 0.81
CA GLY A 128 -7.85 4.75 0.81
C GLY A 128 -7.38 3.96 2.04
N LYS A 129 -7.53 2.64 1.97
CA LYS A 129 -7.08 1.64 2.95
C LYS A 129 -5.68 1.17 2.64
N TYR A 130 -4.84 1.10 3.67
CA TYR A 130 -3.41 0.86 3.55
C TYR A 130 -3.08 -0.59 3.92
N ALA A 131 -2.17 -1.18 3.15
CA ALA A 131 -1.58 -2.48 3.45
C ALA A 131 -0.12 -2.50 3.02
N VAL A 132 0.72 -3.21 3.78
CA VAL A 132 2.11 -3.47 3.37
C VAL A 132 2.29 -4.95 3.10
N SER A 133 2.94 -5.24 1.98
CA SER A 133 3.34 -6.57 1.58
C SER A 133 4.79 -6.56 1.10
N LYS A 134 5.30 -7.72 0.68
CA LYS A 134 6.58 -7.83 -0.02
C LYS A 134 6.36 -8.40 -1.41
N ASP A 135 7.10 -7.88 -2.38
CA ASP A 135 7.15 -8.44 -3.72
C ASP A 135 7.99 -9.74 -3.76
N THR A 136 8.15 -10.32 -4.96
CA THR A 136 8.96 -11.51 -5.19
C THR A 136 10.46 -11.31 -4.91
N ASN A 137 10.93 -10.06 -4.87
CA ASN A 137 12.31 -9.68 -4.56
C ASN A 137 12.49 -9.28 -3.10
N HIS A 138 11.48 -9.53 -2.25
CA HIS A 138 11.44 -9.14 -0.84
C HIS A 138 11.46 -7.63 -0.58
N LEU A 139 11.19 -6.80 -1.60
CA LEU A 139 11.02 -5.36 -1.46
C LEU A 139 9.65 -5.05 -0.91
N SER A 140 9.58 -4.12 0.03
CA SER A 140 8.30 -3.67 0.60
C SER A 140 7.47 -2.92 -0.44
N ILE A 141 6.21 -3.32 -0.57
CA ILE A 141 5.20 -2.66 -1.38
C ILE A 141 4.11 -2.14 -0.45
N LEU A 142 3.83 -0.85 -0.53
CA LEU A 142 2.68 -0.21 0.08
C LEU A 142 1.55 -0.21 -0.93
N THR A 143 0.41 -0.76 -0.54
CA THR A 143 -0.79 -0.79 -1.36
C THR A 143 -1.84 0.10 -0.70
N ILE A 144 -2.45 0.98 -1.50
CA ILE A 144 -3.60 1.78 -1.08
C ILE A 144 -4.80 1.40 -1.94
N THR A 145 -5.90 1.01 -1.30
CA THR A 145 -7.10 0.50 -1.97
C THR A 145 -8.35 1.26 -1.59
N SER A 146 -9.26 1.40 -2.54
CA SER A 146 -10.63 1.84 -2.31
C SER A 146 -11.56 1.05 -3.24
N PRO A 147 -12.89 1.21 -3.13
CA PRO A 147 -13.81 0.64 -4.11
C PRO A 147 -13.59 1.16 -5.55
N SER A 148 -12.95 2.33 -5.72
CA SER A 148 -12.78 2.98 -7.02
C SER A 148 -11.37 2.85 -7.60
N TYR A 149 -10.37 2.43 -6.81
CA TYR A 149 -9.00 2.28 -7.28
C TYR A 149 -8.16 1.31 -6.44
N ILE A 150 -7.05 0.90 -7.04
CA ILE A 150 -5.91 0.29 -6.36
C ILE A 150 -4.63 0.99 -6.80
N ALA A 151 -3.78 1.34 -5.85
CA ALA A 151 -2.48 1.95 -6.08
C ALA A 151 -1.38 1.18 -5.36
N TYR A 152 -0.25 0.99 -6.04
CA TYR A 152 0.93 0.31 -5.53
C TYR A 152 2.09 1.28 -5.50
N PHE A 153 2.83 1.26 -4.40
CA PHE A 153 4.01 2.08 -4.18
C PHE A 153 5.16 1.18 -3.76
N ARG A 154 6.34 1.39 -4.35
CA ARG A 154 7.56 0.69 -3.94
C ARG A 154 8.29 1.50 -2.87
N ALA A 155 8.87 0.80 -1.90
CA ALA A 155 9.80 1.42 -0.97
C ALA A 155 11.06 1.91 -1.69
N ILE A 156 11.46 3.15 -1.42
CA ILE A 156 12.74 3.75 -1.82
C ILE A 156 13.44 4.33 -0.59
N ALA A 157 14.77 4.47 -0.66
CA ALA A 157 15.54 5.06 0.42
C ALA A 157 15.15 6.54 0.64
N LYS A 158 15.26 7.00 1.89
CA LYS A 158 15.01 8.39 2.28
C LYS A 158 16.13 9.35 1.87
#